data_AF-A0A921GAY5-F1
#
_entry.id   AF-A0A921GAY5-F1
#
_cell.length_a   1.000
_cell.length_b   1.000
_cell.length_c   1.000
_cell.angle_alpha   90.00
_cell.angle_beta   90.00
_cell.angle_gamma   90.00
#
_symmetry.space_group_name_H-M   'P 1'
#
loop_
_entity.id
_entity.type
_entity.pdbx_description
1 polymer ?
#
loop_
_entity_poly.entity_id
_entity_poly.type
_entity_poly.pdbx_seq_one_letter_code
_entity_poly.pdbx_strand_id
1 'polypeptide(L)'
;LKAQAMEENAQAAKPKPENIIEKMVEGRLNKNLKEMCLVDQEFIKNPDETVAKFLGEGKVLNMVRFQVGEGMEKREENFAEEVAAQMKA
;
A
#
# COMPACT_ATOMS: atom_id res chain seq x y z
N LEU A 1 5.42 -0.45 -13.26
CA LEU A 1 6.70 -0.94 -12.70
C LEU A 1 7.85 -0.89 -13.71
N LYS A 2 7.82 -1.61 -14.84
CA LYS A 2 8.93 -1.58 -15.83
C LYS A 2 9.17 -0.21 -16.47
N ALA A 3 8.10 0.49 -16.87
CA ALA A 3 8.18 1.85 -17.41
C ALA A 3 8.79 2.85 -16.41
N GLN A 4 8.30 2.86 -15.17
CA GLN A 4 8.84 3.70 -14.09
C GLN A 4 10.31 3.37 -13.78
N ALA A 5 10.69 2.09 -13.76
CA ALA A 5 12.08 1.71 -13.51
C ALA A 5 13.02 2.11 -14.66
N MET A 6 12.54 2.11 -15.92
CA MET A 6 13.31 2.61 -17.07
C MET A 6 13.40 4.14 -17.08
N GLU A 7 12.34 4.85 -16.69
CA GLU A 7 12.33 6.30 -16.57
C GLU A 7 13.29 6.80 -15.46
N GLU A 8 13.25 6.17 -14.28
CA GLU A 8 14.22 6.45 -13.21
C GLU A 8 15.65 6.13 -13.64
N ASN A 9 15.85 5.07 -14.44
CA ASN A 9 17.18 4.73 -14.95
C ASN A 9 17.70 5.73 -15.98
N ALA A 10 16.81 6.30 -16.80
CA ALA A 10 17.14 7.35 -17.76
C ALA A 10 17.50 8.68 -17.07
N GLN A 11 16.91 8.95 -15.90
CA GLN A 11 17.20 10.14 -15.08
C GLN A 11 18.38 9.93 -14.11
N ALA A 12 18.89 8.71 -13.97
CA ALA A 12 19.99 8.41 -13.05
C ALA A 12 21.34 8.89 -13.60
N ALA A 13 22.17 9.49 -12.74
CA ALA A 13 23.53 9.93 -13.08
C ALA A 13 24.44 8.78 -13.59
N LYS A 14 24.06 7.53 -13.33
CA LYS A 14 24.70 6.33 -13.87
C LYS A 14 23.62 5.34 -14.32
N PRO A 15 23.40 5.14 -15.63
CA PRO A 15 22.46 4.15 -16.14
C PRO A 15 22.86 2.75 -15.67
N LYS A 16 21.92 2.06 -15.04
CA LYS A 16 22.05 0.65 -14.65
C LYS A 16 21.81 -0.23 -15.89
N PRO A 17 22.52 -1.36 -16.04
CA PRO A 17 22.27 -2.28 -17.13
C PRO A 17 20.92 -2.98 -16.98
N GLU A 18 20.35 -3.45 -18.09
CA GLU A 18 18.99 -4.01 -18.16
C GLU A 18 18.74 -5.14 -17.16
N ASN A 19 19.71 -6.04 -16.97
CA ASN A 19 19.63 -7.13 -16.01
C ASN A 19 19.42 -6.67 -14.55
N ILE A 20 19.93 -5.49 -14.19
CA ILE A 20 19.73 -4.90 -12.85
C ILE A 20 18.35 -4.25 -12.76
N ILE A 21 17.88 -3.61 -13.84
CA ILE A 21 16.55 -3.01 -13.89
C ILE A 21 15.48 -4.09 -13.74
N GLU A 22 15.64 -5.24 -14.40
CA GLU A 22 14.71 -6.36 -14.28
C GLU A 22 14.63 -6.89 -12.84
N LYS A 23 15.79 -7.11 -12.19
CA LYS A 23 15.83 -7.50 -10.77
C LYS A 23 15.20 -6.45 -9.85
N MET A 24 15.38 -5.16 -10.16
CA MET A 24 14.72 -4.09 -9.39
C MET A 24 13.20 -4.11 -9.55
N VAL A 25 12.71 -4.35 -10.77
CA VAL A 25 11.28 -4.46 -11.06
C VAL A 25 10.68 -5.67 -10.36
N GLU A 26 11.38 -6.81 -10.38
CA GLU A 26 10.98 -8.02 -9.67
C GLU A 26 10.89 -7.79 -8.16
N GLY A 27 11.91 -7.16 -7.56
CA GLY A 27 11.88 -6.81 -6.14
C GLY A 27 10.72 -5.88 -5.77
N ARG A 28 10.42 -4.88 -6.60
CA ARG A 28 9.26 -3.98 -6.42
C ARG A 28 7.94 -4.73 -6.56
N LEU A 29 7.84 -5.65 -7.52
CA LEU A 29 6.65 -6.47 -7.70
C LEU A 29 6.41 -7.34 -6.47
N ASN A 30 7.44 -8.02 -5.98
CA ASN A 30 7.35 -8.85 -4.78
C ASN A 30 6.95 -8.04 -3.54
N LYS A 31 7.46 -6.81 -3.41
CA LYS A 31 7.03 -5.90 -2.34
C LYS A 31 5.55 -5.53 -2.46
N ASN A 32 5.09 -5.14 -3.65
CA ASN A 32 3.70 -4.77 -3.87
C ASN A 32 2.74 -5.94 -3.57
N LEU A 33 3.12 -7.16 -3.95
CA LEU A 33 2.34 -8.36 -3.62
C LEU A 33 2.22 -8.55 -2.11
N LYS A 34 3.33 -8.43 -1.37
CA LYS A 34 3.33 -8.50 0.10
C LYS A 34 2.47 -7.44 0.78
N GLU A 35 2.29 -6.26 0.17
CA GLU A 35 1.49 -5.18 0.75
C GLU A 35 0.00 -5.28 0.37
N MET A 36 -0.31 -5.72 -0.87
CA MET A 36 -1.68 -5.68 -1.40
C MET A 36 -2.41 -7.03 -1.39
N CYS A 37 -1.69 -8.16 -1.48
CA CYS A 37 -2.30 -9.48 -1.61
C CYS A 37 -2.36 -10.17 -0.24
N LEU A 38 -3.57 -10.45 0.24
CA LEU A 38 -3.80 -11.07 1.56
C LEU A 38 -2.94 -12.31 1.80
N VAL A 39 -2.79 -13.17 0.80
CA VAL A 39 -2.05 -14.44 0.92
C VAL A 39 -0.53 -14.24 1.03
N ASP A 40 0.00 -13.15 0.48
CA ASP A 40 1.42 -12.81 0.48
C ASP A 40 1.81 -11.90 1.65
N GLN A 41 0.84 -11.32 2.34
CA GLN A 41 1.03 -10.53 3.56
C GLN A 41 1.61 -11.37 4.69
N GLU A 42 2.39 -10.71 5.56
CA GLU A 42 2.86 -11.26 6.83
C GLU A 42 1.66 -11.54 7.74
N PHE A 43 1.69 -12.69 8.42
CA PHE A 43 0.60 -13.06 9.30
C PHE A 43 0.68 -12.27 10.61
N ILE A 44 -0.36 -11.49 10.92
CA ILE A 44 -0.36 -10.55 12.07
C ILE A 44 -0.01 -11.21 13.41
N LYS A 45 -0.39 -12.48 13.61
CA LYS A 45 -0.09 -13.22 14.85
C LYS A 45 1.30 -13.85 14.87
N ASN A 46 1.89 -14.06 13.70
CA ASN A 46 3.22 -14.62 13.53
C ASN A 46 3.87 -14.01 12.27
N PRO A 47 4.55 -12.86 12.39
CA PRO A 47 5.09 -12.15 11.24
C PRO A 47 6.19 -12.90 10.47
N ASP A 48 6.76 -13.96 11.05
CA ASP A 48 7.79 -14.79 10.42
C ASP A 48 7.25 -15.65 9.26
N GLU A 49 5.92 -15.76 9.13
CA GLU A 49 5.26 -16.50 8.06
C GLU A 49 4.21 -15.64 7.33
N THR A 50 3.93 -15.98 6.07
CA THR A 50 2.86 -15.35 5.32
C THR A 50 1.52 -16.00 5.65
N VAL A 51 0.42 -15.29 5.36
CA VAL A 51 -0.94 -15.85 5.51
C VAL A 51 -1.10 -17.14 4.69
N ALA A 52 -0.51 -17.24 3.49
CA ALA A 52 -0.51 -18.47 2.70
C ALA A 52 0.17 -19.65 3.43
N LYS A 53 1.32 -19.41 4.06
CA LYS A 53 2.03 -20.44 4.84
C LYS A 53 1.19 -20.91 6.03
N PHE A 54 0.57 -19.96 6.73
CA PHE A 54 -0.34 -20.28 7.83
C PHE A 54 -1.56 -21.09 7.36
N LEU A 55 -2.10 -20.80 6.18
CA LEU A 55 -3.27 -21.51 5.62
C LEU A 55 -2.97 -22.94 5.15
N GLY A 56 -1.71 -23.25 4.81
CA GLY A 56 -1.33 -24.56 4.28
C GLY A 56 -2.07 -24.88 2.98
N GLU A 57 -2.89 -25.95 3.00
CA GLU A 57 -3.74 -26.34 1.86
C GLU A 57 -5.07 -25.57 1.78
N GLY A 58 -5.39 -24.78 2.80
CA GLY A 58 -6.59 -23.94 2.85
C GLY A 58 -6.57 -22.86 1.78
N LYS A 59 -7.77 -22.48 1.29
CA LYS A 59 -7.92 -21.42 0.29
C LYS A 59 -8.82 -20.30 0.81
N VAL A 60 -8.37 -19.06 0.62
CA VAL A 60 -9.23 -17.88 0.80
C VAL A 60 -10.20 -17.83 -0.38
N LEU A 61 -11.50 -17.93 -0.11
CA LEU A 61 -12.52 -17.81 -1.14
C LEU A 61 -12.88 -16.35 -1.41
N ASN A 62 -13.15 -15.58 -0.35
CA ASN A 62 -13.50 -14.16 -0.43
C ASN A 62 -13.06 -13.44 0.85
N MET A 63 -12.68 -12.17 0.73
CA MET A 63 -12.43 -11.25 1.85
C MET A 63 -13.10 -9.92 1.53
N VAL A 64 -13.81 -9.36 2.49
CA VAL A 64 -14.35 -7.99 2.42
C VAL A 64 -13.98 -7.29 3.71
N ARG A 65 -13.37 -6.10 3.60
CA ARG A 65 -13.03 -5.24 4.74
C ARG A 65 -13.82 -3.95 4.60
N PHE A 66 -14.64 -3.64 5.60
CA PHE A 66 -15.32 -2.36 5.70
C PHE A 66 -14.58 -1.47 6.68
N GLN A 67 -14.46 -0.18 6.35
CA GLN A 67 -13.96 0.83 7.28
C GLN A 67 -14.96 1.97 7.40
N VAL A 68 -15.23 2.42 8.63
CA VAL A 68 -16.10 3.57 8.87
C VAL A 68 -15.48 4.81 8.22
N GLY A 69 -16.25 5.51 7.40
CA GLY A 69 -15.79 6.70 6.68
C GLY A 69 -14.96 6.41 5.43
N GLU A 70 -14.92 5.17 4.94
CA GLU A 70 -14.24 4.86 3.68
C GLU A 70 -14.83 5.67 2.52
N GLY A 71 -13.98 6.44 1.84
CA GLY A 71 -14.40 7.34 0.75
C GLY A 71 -15.11 8.62 1.18
N MET A 72 -15.25 8.89 2.48
CA MET A 72 -15.79 10.17 2.97
C MET A 72 -14.68 11.21 3.12
N GLU A 73 -14.90 12.41 2.61
CA GLU A 73 -14.01 13.54 2.88
C GLU A 73 -14.11 13.92 4.37
N LYS A 74 -12.96 13.92 5.05
CA LYS A 74 -12.90 14.27 6.47
C LYS A 74 -13.23 15.76 6.60
N ARG A 75 -14.42 16.06 7.11
CA ARG A 75 -14.78 17.44 7.47
C ARG A 75 -13.89 17.90 8.60
N GLU A 76 -13.10 18.93 8.34
CA GLU A 76 -12.28 19.60 9.34
C GLU A 76 -13.02 20.88 9.76
N GLU A 77 -13.86 20.76 10.79
CA GLU A 77 -14.60 21.89 11.34
C GLU A 77 -13.75 22.57 12.42
N ASN A 78 -13.35 23.81 12.18
CA ASN A 78 -12.60 24.61 13.15
C ASN A 78 -13.57 25.15 14.21
N PHE A 79 -13.64 24.46 15.34
CA PHE A 79 -14.50 24.82 16.47
C PHE A 79 -14.33 26.27 16.93
N ALA A 80 -13.13 26.86 16.81
CA ALA A 80 -12.90 28.25 17.19
C ALA A 80 -13.61 29.24 16.26
N GLU A 81 -13.68 28.93 14.96
CA GLU A 81 -14.39 29.75 13.98
C GLU A 81 -15.89 29.63 14.13
N GLU A 82 -16.40 28.43 14.45
CA GLU A 82 -17.82 28.21 14.73
C GLU A 82 -18.27 28.99 15.98
N VAL A 83 -17.50 28.94 17.06
CA VAL A 83 -17.79 29.69 18.30
C VAL A 83 -17.70 31.20 18.04
N ALA A 84 -16.69 31.67 17.30
CA ALA A 84 -16.57 33.08 16.94
C ALA A 84 -17.73 33.57 16.05
N ALA A 85 -18.27 32.72 15.17
CA ALA A 85 -19.43 33.04 14.34
C ALA A 85 -20.72 33.13 15.17
N GLN A 86 -20.92 32.24 16.14
CA GLN A 86 -22.09 32.28 17.04
C GLN A 86 -22.07 33.48 17.99
N MET A 87 -20.90 33.95 18.44
CA MET A 87 -20.79 35.12 19.32
C MET A 87 -20.94 36.48 18.60
N LYS A 88 -20.83 36.51 17.27
CA LYS A 88 -20.99 37.73 16.45
C LYS A 88 -22.42 37.95 15.94
N ALA A 89 -23.31 36.97 16.13
CA ALA A 89 -24.72 37.04 15.75
C ALA A 89 -25.59 37.65 16.87
#